data_AF-A0A8D8RGB8-F1
#
_entry.id   AF-A0A8D8RGB8-F1
#
_cell.length_a   1.000
_cell.length_b   1.000
_cell.length_c   1.000
_cell.angle_alpha   90.00
_cell.angle_beta   90.00
_cell.angle_gamma   90.00
#
_symmetry.space_group_name_H-M   'P 1'
#
loop_
_entity.id
_entity.type
_entity.pdbx_description
1 polymer ?
#
loop_
_entity_poly.entity_id
_entity_poly.type
_entity_poly.pdbx_seq_one_letter_code
_entity_poly.pdbx_strand_id
1 'polypeptide(L)'
;MNQMKQLVRGFALFGRSSQSSLQDQTEKELQEYLKQMPKYKKIRDKMKHFQKDDGIPIYLKGGAMDKISLSLILMGTIGLFGYAQYWMIKEKLIGSVWYCESHQDDE
;
A
#
# COMPACT_ATOMS: atom_id res chain seq x y z
N MET A 1 -7.36 41.21 -43.74
CA MET A 1 -6.49 40.72 -42.63
C MET A 1 -6.94 39.40 -41.99
N ASN A 2 -7.84 38.61 -42.61
CA ASN A 2 -8.41 37.37 -42.02
C ASN A 2 -7.83 36.06 -42.56
N GLN A 3 -7.07 36.08 -43.67
CA GLN A 3 -6.53 34.86 -44.29
C GLN A 3 -5.26 34.34 -43.59
N MET A 4 -4.45 35.22 -43.00
CA MET A 4 -3.25 34.82 -42.24
C MET A 4 -3.56 34.13 -40.91
N LYS A 5 -4.73 34.37 -40.30
CA LYS A 5 -5.11 33.73 -39.02
C LYS A 5 -5.52 32.26 -39.19
N GLN A 6 -6.06 31.89 -40.34
CA GLN A 6 -6.43 30.50 -40.68
C GLN A 6 -5.18 29.64 -40.89
N LEU A 7 -4.18 30.19 -41.59
CA LEU A 7 -2.99 29.47 -41.99
C LEU A 7 -2.05 29.15 -40.81
N VAL A 8 -1.93 30.07 -39.85
CA VAL A 8 -1.17 29.85 -38.61
C VAL A 8 -1.85 28.82 -37.70
N ARG A 9 -3.20 28.79 -37.66
CA ARG A 9 -3.95 27.79 -36.89
C ARG A 9 -3.87 26.39 -37.51
N GLY A 10 -3.89 26.28 -38.84
CA GLY A 10 -3.69 25.02 -39.54
C GLY A 10 -2.29 24.43 -39.32
N PHE A 11 -1.26 25.28 -39.28
CA PHE A 11 0.13 24.85 -39.07
C PHE A 11 0.40 24.40 -37.62
N ALA A 12 -0.21 25.04 -36.63
CA ALA A 12 -0.07 24.66 -35.21
C ALA A 12 -0.71 23.30 -34.87
N LEU A 13 -1.73 22.87 -35.64
CA LEU A 13 -2.37 21.56 -35.47
C LEU A 13 -1.64 20.44 -36.22
N PHE A 14 -0.98 20.76 -37.33
CA PHE A 14 -0.27 19.76 -38.17
C PHE A 14 1.07 19.30 -37.57
N GLY A 15 1.69 20.11 -36.70
CA GLY A 15 2.97 19.76 -36.04
C GLY A 15 2.84 18.91 -34.76
N ARG A 16 1.64 18.78 -34.18
CA ARG A 16 1.45 18.12 -32.86
C ARG A 16 1.01 16.66 -32.97
N SER A 17 0.45 16.23 -34.10
CA SER A 17 -0.09 14.87 -34.29
C SER A 17 0.96 13.83 -34.72
N SER A 18 2.05 14.23 -35.40
CA SER A 18 3.07 13.28 -35.85
C SER A 18 4.01 12.80 -34.74
N GLN A 19 4.23 13.60 -33.69
CA GLN A 19 5.02 13.14 -32.54
C GLN A 19 4.25 12.14 -31.67
N SER A 20 2.93 12.30 -31.52
CA SER A 20 2.12 11.36 -30.75
C SER A 20 2.07 9.97 -31.37
N SER A 21 2.02 9.83 -32.70
CA SER A 21 1.95 8.52 -33.35
C SER A 21 3.26 7.72 -33.26
N LEU A 22 4.41 8.41 -33.27
CA LEU A 22 5.72 7.77 -33.08
C LEU A 22 5.91 7.32 -31.64
N GLN A 23 5.54 8.15 -30.65
CA GLN A 23 5.55 7.75 -29.24
C GLN A 23 4.62 6.55 -29.00
N ASP A 24 3.44 6.55 -29.60
CA ASP A 24 2.46 5.47 -29.47
C ASP A 24 2.92 4.16 -30.14
N GLN A 25 3.70 4.23 -31.23
CA GLN A 25 4.36 3.05 -31.81
C GLN A 25 5.52 2.54 -30.95
N THR A 26 6.35 3.45 -30.43
CA THR A 26 7.50 3.09 -29.58
C THR A 26 7.02 2.42 -28.28
N GLU A 27 5.92 2.90 -27.70
CA GLU A 27 5.28 2.27 -26.53
C GLU A 27 4.72 0.88 -26.84
N LYS A 28 4.15 0.67 -28.03
CA LYS A 28 3.66 -0.66 -28.46
C LYS A 28 4.80 -1.65 -28.62
N GLU A 29 5.90 -1.27 -29.25
CA GLU A 29 7.09 -2.13 -29.38
C GLU A 29 7.75 -2.40 -28.03
N LEU A 30 7.85 -1.38 -27.16
CA LEU A 30 8.34 -1.56 -25.80
C LEU A 30 7.43 -2.55 -25.05
N GLN A 31 6.10 -2.43 -25.18
CA GLN A 31 5.18 -3.39 -24.56
C GLN A 31 5.31 -4.81 -25.12
N GLU A 32 5.57 -4.97 -26.41
CA GLU A 32 5.87 -6.25 -27.07
C GLU A 32 7.15 -6.87 -26.48
N TYR A 33 8.21 -6.07 -26.36
CA TYR A 33 9.50 -6.48 -25.79
C TYR A 33 9.39 -6.83 -24.31
N LEU A 34 8.65 -6.02 -23.54
CA LEU A 34 8.38 -6.26 -22.12
C LEU A 34 7.52 -7.52 -21.92
N LYS A 35 6.58 -7.85 -22.83
CA LYS A 35 5.82 -9.10 -22.76
C LYS A 35 6.71 -10.35 -22.86
N GLN A 36 7.81 -10.30 -23.61
CA GLN A 36 8.74 -11.43 -23.74
C GLN A 36 9.58 -11.67 -22.47
N MET A 37 9.72 -10.68 -21.59
CA MET A 37 10.48 -10.87 -20.36
C MET A 37 9.70 -11.68 -19.31
N PRO A 38 10.27 -12.75 -18.75
CA PRO A 38 9.58 -13.61 -17.77
C PRO A 38 9.20 -12.87 -16.48
N LYS A 39 9.92 -11.80 -16.13
CA LYS A 39 9.63 -10.95 -14.96
C LYS A 39 8.37 -10.10 -15.16
N TYR A 40 8.18 -9.56 -16.36
CA TYR A 40 7.05 -8.69 -16.68
C TYR A 40 5.74 -9.45 -16.80
N LYS A 41 5.77 -10.72 -17.23
CA LYS A 41 4.60 -11.61 -17.19
C LYS A 41 4.05 -11.74 -15.76
N LYS A 42 4.92 -12.06 -14.79
CA LYS A 42 4.52 -12.18 -13.37
C LYS A 42 3.96 -10.88 -12.80
N ILE A 43 4.55 -9.74 -13.18
CA ILE A 43 4.07 -8.42 -12.74
C ILE A 43 2.68 -8.14 -13.31
N ARG A 44 2.47 -8.41 -14.60
CA ARG A 44 1.16 -8.25 -15.27
C ARG A 44 0.10 -9.13 -14.63
N ASP A 45 0.43 -10.38 -14.31
CA ASP A 45 -0.49 -11.32 -13.66
C ASP A 45 -0.89 -10.80 -12.27
N LYS A 46 0.07 -10.26 -11.50
CA LYS A 46 -0.21 -9.62 -10.20
C LYS A 46 -1.04 -8.34 -10.36
N MET A 47 -0.69 -7.46 -11.30
CA MET A 47 -1.45 -6.24 -11.57
C MET A 47 -2.90 -6.57 -11.93
N LYS A 48 -3.13 -7.58 -12.78
CA LYS A 48 -4.48 -8.04 -13.13
C LYS A 48 -5.25 -8.55 -11.91
N HIS A 49 -4.58 -9.29 -11.02
CA HIS A 49 -5.19 -9.78 -9.78
C HIS A 49 -5.60 -8.63 -8.83
N PHE A 50 -4.71 -7.65 -8.63
CA PHE A 50 -4.98 -6.51 -7.75
C PHE A 50 -5.88 -5.43 -8.38
N GLN A 51 -6.06 -5.41 -9.69
CA GLN A 51 -6.97 -4.48 -10.38
C GLN A 51 -8.39 -5.01 -10.52
N LYS A 52 -8.65 -6.29 -10.22
CA LYS A 52 -10.00 -6.86 -10.25
C LYS A 52 -10.90 -6.17 -9.24
N ASP A 53 -12.00 -5.58 -9.69
CA ASP A 53 -12.91 -4.82 -8.82
C ASP A 53 -13.88 -5.78 -8.11
N ASP A 54 -13.41 -6.37 -7.02
CA ASP A 54 -14.17 -7.32 -6.19
C ASP A 54 -14.74 -6.66 -4.91
N GLY A 55 -14.57 -5.34 -4.74
CA GLY A 55 -14.93 -4.62 -3.51
C GLY A 55 -14.11 -4.97 -2.27
N ILE A 56 -13.13 -5.88 -2.39
CA ILE A 56 -12.26 -6.33 -1.30
C ILE A 56 -11.16 -5.28 -1.07
N PRO A 57 -10.91 -4.86 0.18
CA PRO A 57 -9.87 -3.89 0.47
C PRO A 57 -8.47 -4.46 0.19
N ILE A 58 -7.52 -3.58 -0.14
CA ILE A 58 -6.21 -3.97 -0.67
C ILE A 58 -5.42 -4.91 0.25
N TYR A 59 -5.55 -4.76 1.57
CA TYR A 59 -4.88 -5.57 2.58
C TYR A 59 -5.47 -6.98 2.77
N LEU A 60 -6.58 -7.30 2.10
CA LEU A 60 -7.18 -8.64 2.04
C LEU A 60 -7.13 -9.23 0.63
N LYS A 61 -6.59 -8.49 -0.34
CA LYS A 61 -6.68 -8.81 -1.76
C LYS A 61 -5.64 -9.84 -2.20
N GLY A 62 -4.62 -10.12 -1.39
CA GLY A 62 -3.67 -11.23 -1.59
C GLY A 62 -4.23 -12.61 -1.22
N GLY A 63 -5.47 -12.67 -0.73
CA GLY A 63 -6.22 -13.93 -0.56
C GLY A 63 -6.24 -14.46 0.87
N ALA A 64 -6.24 -15.79 1.02
CA ALA A 64 -6.40 -16.45 2.32
C ALA A 64 -5.22 -16.19 3.28
N MET A 65 -4.01 -16.06 2.74
CA MET A 65 -2.81 -15.83 3.54
C MET A 65 -2.86 -14.47 4.25
N ASP A 66 -3.32 -13.41 3.56
CA ASP A 66 -3.49 -12.07 4.15
C ASP A 66 -4.44 -12.09 5.35
N LYS A 67 -5.53 -12.87 5.26
CA LYS A 67 -6.51 -13.03 6.36
C LYS A 67 -5.88 -13.67 7.59
N ILE A 68 -5.08 -14.73 7.39
CA ILE A 68 -4.39 -15.43 8.48
C ILE A 68 -3.35 -14.51 9.11
N SER A 69 -2.54 -13.84 8.30
CA SER A 69 -1.54 -12.89 8.79
C SER A 69 -2.17 -11.75 9.58
N LEU A 70 -3.27 -11.18 9.10
CA LEU A 70 -4.00 -10.13 9.81
C LEU A 70 -4.55 -10.64 11.16
N SER A 71 -5.13 -11.85 11.18
CA SER A 71 -5.65 -12.45 12.41
C SER A 71 -4.56 -12.71 13.43
N LEU A 72 -3.39 -13.18 13.01
CA LEU A 72 -2.25 -13.44 13.90
C LEU A 72 -1.68 -12.15 14.48
N ILE A 73 -1.55 -11.10 13.67
CA ILE A 73 -1.08 -9.80 14.13
C ILE A 73 -2.06 -9.22 15.14
N LEU A 74 -3.37 -9.28 14.88
CA LEU A 74 -4.39 -8.78 15.80
C LEU A 74 -4.41 -9.55 17.13
N MET A 75 -4.37 -10.88 17.08
CA MET A 75 -4.25 -11.71 18.29
C MET A 75 -2.98 -11.37 19.07
N GLY A 76 -1.86 -11.22 18.37
CA GLY A 76 -0.57 -10.89 18.98
C GLY A 76 -0.57 -9.51 19.64
N THR A 77 -1.10 -8.47 18.98
CA THR A 77 -1.10 -7.10 19.53
C THR A 77 -2.04 -6.98 20.73
N ILE A 78 -3.23 -7.58 20.67
CA ILE A 78 -4.17 -7.59 21.80
C ILE A 78 -3.59 -8.37 22.97
N GLY A 79 -2.98 -9.53 22.70
CA GLY A 79 -2.34 -10.36 23.73
C GLY A 79 -1.16 -9.66 24.40
N LEU A 80 -0.26 -9.06 23.61
CA LEU A 80 0.90 -8.32 24.13
C LEU A 80 0.45 -7.10 24.93
N PHE A 81 -0.55 -6.37 24.45
CA PHE A 81 -1.09 -5.22 25.16
C PHE A 81 -1.70 -5.64 26.51
N GLY A 82 -2.50 -6.72 26.53
CA GLY A 82 -3.05 -7.27 27.76
C GLY A 82 -1.99 -7.73 28.75
N TYR A 83 -0.94 -8.40 28.26
CA TYR A 83 0.18 -8.84 29.08
C TYR A 83 0.96 -7.65 29.68
N ALA A 84 1.20 -6.60 28.89
CA ALA A 84 1.86 -5.39 29.36
C ALA A 84 1.04 -4.69 30.47
N GLN A 85 -0.29 -4.63 30.32
CA GLN A 85 -1.18 -4.09 31.36
C GLN A 85 -1.11 -4.92 32.64
N TYR A 86 -1.18 -6.26 32.53
CA TYR A 86 -1.05 -7.15 33.69
C TYR A 86 0.27 -6.94 34.43
N TRP A 87 1.38 -6.82 33.71
CA TRP A 87 2.70 -6.58 34.30
C TRP A 87 2.77 -5.26 35.07
N MET A 88 2.28 -4.18 34.46
CA MET A 88 2.23 -2.84 35.09
C MET A 88 1.37 -2.83 36.36
N ILE A 89 0.24 -3.54 36.35
CA ILE A 89 -0.65 -3.64 37.51
C ILE A 89 0.02 -4.45 38.63
N LYS A 90 0.64 -5.58 38.29
CA LYS A 90 1.37 -6.42 39.26
C LYS A 90 2.47 -5.61 39.96
N GLU A 91 3.26 -4.85 39.20
CA GLU A 91 4.36 -4.04 39.74
C GLU A 91 3.85 -2.94 40.68
N LYS A 92 2.75 -2.27 40.33
CA LYS A 92 2.10 -1.29 41.22
C LYS A 92 1.55 -1.92 42.51
N LEU A 93 0.94 -3.09 42.43
CA LEU A 93 0.39 -3.79 43.61
C LEU A 93 1.50 -4.19 44.59
N ILE A 94 2.61 -4.72 44.08
CA ILE A 94 3.76 -5.10 44.90
C ILE A 94 4.39 -3.87 45.56
N GLY A 95 4.48 -2.75 44.84
CA GLY A 95 4.93 -1.47 45.41
C GLY A 95 4.01 -0.97 46.53
N SER A 96 2.69 -1.10 46.39
CA SER A 96 1.75 -0.72 47.45
C SER A 96 1.81 -1.61 48.69
N VAL A 97 2.10 -2.90 48.53
CA VAL A 97 2.30 -3.83 49.66
C VAL A 97 3.57 -3.47 50.43
N TRP A 98 4.68 -3.25 49.73
CA TRP A 98 5.94 -2.84 50.37
C TRP A 98 5.84 -1.49 51.08
N TYR A 99 5.07 -0.53 50.53
CA TYR A 99 4.88 0.78 51.14
C TYR A 99 4.11 0.70 52.48
N CYS A 100 3.09 -0.16 52.57
CA CYS A 100 2.38 -0.38 53.83
C CYS A 100 3.26 -1.05 54.89
N GLU A 101 4.11 -2.00 54.49
CA GLU A 101 4.95 -2.73 55.44
C GLU A 101 6.09 -1.86 55.99
N SER A 102 6.66 -0.95 55.18
CA SER A 102 7.70 -0.03 55.64
C SER A 102 7.24 1.07 56.59
N HIS A 103 5.94 1.33 56.71
CA HIS A 103 5.39 2.39 57.56
C HIS A 103 4.77 1.87 58.87
N GLN A 104 4.79 0.56 59.08
CA GLN A 104 4.26 -0.07 60.29
C GLN A 104 5.31 -0.26 61.40
N ASP A 105 6.59 -0.06 61.09
CA ASP A 105 7.70 -0.13 62.05
C ASP A 105 8.06 1.24 62.69
N ASP A 106 7.32 2.31 62.33
CA ASP A 106 7.55 3.70 62.78
C ASP A 106 6.55 4.18 63.87
N GLU A 107 5.61 3.35 64.34
CA GLU A 107 4.74 3.59 65.52
C GLU A 107 5.17 2.75 66.73
#